data_AF-A0A961TDJ6-F1
#
_entry.id   AF-A0A961TDJ6-F1
#
_cell.length_a   1.000
_cell.length_b   1.000
_cell.length_c   1.000
_cell.angle_alpha   90.00
_cell.angle_beta   90.00
_cell.angle_gamma   90.00
#
_symmetry.space_group_name_H-M   'P 1'
#
loop_
_entity.id
_entity.type
_entity.pdbx_description
1 polymer ?
#
loop_
_entity_poly.entity_id
_entity_poly.type
_entity_poly.pdbx_seq_one_letter_code
_entity_poly.pdbx_strand_id
1 'polypeptide(L)'
;MAEHRGIPLETRQAQALASNPEMSAWVSANAGSGKTFVLARRVIRLLLNGVAPGKILCLTYTKAAAAEMSNRIFEILAHWAACDETSLQKALDEVLGEAADSNQLRRARILFALALDTPGGLKIQTIHAFCEALLHQFPLEANVSGHFEVLEAMAQDALVEEARHQVLVALQQGESAQSELNRAFTHLVAIASDHQIDTAIREILATGEAFLDWISGDVAGAMAGVRERLGFSPRATLATVAGEEQSRALISMSDLARLAETAARVGGNSNENFAETFNALGNETDPLAALQLRAGLFLTKELKPRKVVVTKAVAEQHPDLVERCRDEAERLAGSLARMANLEMIEASQSLFVVANAILERYQSLKRNRGFVDFGDMIGKAANLLARSDVREWVQYKLDRGIDHVLIDEAQDTSPRQWEIINAIIEDFHSGRGASEATRTVFAVGDEKQSIYSFQGADPAGFSRQRAIVSRRAESAGQPFRSVPLNLSFRSTPDVLAAVDAVF
;
A
#
# COMPACT_ATOMS: atom_id res chain seq x y z
N MET A 1 -14.14 13.62 37.84
CA MET A 1 -15.16 13.71 36.79
C MET A 1 -15.58 15.17 36.69
N ALA A 2 -15.25 15.86 35.59
CA ALA A 2 -15.63 17.25 35.39
C ALA A 2 -17.09 17.33 34.91
N GLU A 3 -17.87 18.23 35.48
CA GLU A 3 -19.30 18.42 35.20
C GLU A 3 -19.59 18.63 33.70
N HIS A 4 -20.56 17.89 33.16
CA HIS A 4 -21.10 17.97 31.80
C HIS A 4 -21.84 19.29 31.43
N ARG A 5 -21.62 20.38 32.18
CA ARG A 5 -22.24 21.68 31.92
C ARG A 5 -21.45 22.42 30.82
N GLY A 6 -21.75 22.12 29.56
CA GLY A 6 -21.20 22.88 28.42
C GLY A 6 -21.31 22.22 27.04
N ILE A 7 -21.67 20.94 26.96
CA ILE A 7 -21.77 20.25 25.66
C ILE A 7 -23.09 20.61 24.96
N PRO A 8 -23.05 21.13 23.71
CA PRO A 8 -24.24 21.40 22.91
C PRO A 8 -25.16 20.18 22.80
N LEU A 9 -26.48 20.43 22.74
CA LEU A 9 -27.48 19.36 22.65
C LEU A 9 -27.28 18.49 21.41
N GLU A 10 -26.98 19.11 20.27
CA GLU A 10 -26.72 18.42 19.00
C GLU A 10 -25.55 17.44 19.12
N THR A 11 -24.45 17.84 19.75
CA THR A 11 -23.30 16.96 19.98
C THR A 11 -23.66 15.78 20.87
N ARG A 12 -24.44 16.02 21.94
CA ARG A 12 -24.92 14.92 22.81
C ARG A 12 -25.83 13.95 22.07
N GLN A 13 -26.73 14.45 21.22
CA GLN A 13 -27.59 13.62 20.38
C GLN A 13 -26.78 12.81 19.37
N ALA A 14 -25.78 13.41 18.72
CA ALA A 14 -24.88 12.71 17.82
C ALA A 14 -24.09 11.60 18.53
N GLN A 15 -23.52 11.87 19.70
CA GLN A 15 -22.81 10.86 20.52
C GLN A 15 -23.75 9.73 20.98
N ALA A 16 -24.99 10.05 21.36
CA ALA A 16 -25.99 9.06 21.74
C ALA A 16 -26.43 8.18 20.54
N LEU A 17 -26.57 8.78 19.36
CA LEU A 17 -26.89 8.07 18.12
C LEU A 17 -25.74 7.15 17.68
N ALA A 18 -24.51 7.64 17.72
CA ALA A 18 -23.32 6.86 17.36
C ALA A 18 -23.10 5.66 18.30
N SER A 19 -23.36 5.83 19.59
CA SER A 19 -23.21 4.75 20.59
C SER A 19 -24.42 3.82 20.71
N ASN A 20 -25.47 3.99 19.90
CA ASN A 20 -26.68 3.16 20.00
C ASN A 20 -26.39 1.69 19.58
N PRO A 21 -26.58 0.71 20.48
CA PRO A 21 -26.26 -0.70 20.23
C PRO A 21 -27.17 -1.39 19.21
N GLU A 22 -28.35 -0.83 18.88
CA GLU A 22 -29.33 -1.47 18.01
C GLU A 22 -29.13 -1.18 16.52
N MET A 23 -28.15 -0.34 16.18
CA MET A 23 -27.97 0.16 14.83
C MET A 23 -26.50 0.25 14.44
N SER A 24 -26.23 0.02 13.15
CA SER A 24 -24.91 0.27 12.59
C SER A 24 -24.67 1.77 12.49
N ALA A 25 -23.46 2.22 12.87
CA ALA A 25 -23.13 3.64 12.89
C ALA A 25 -21.74 3.90 12.29
N TRP A 26 -21.66 4.88 11.41
CA TRP A 26 -20.43 5.31 10.75
C TRP A 26 -20.12 6.74 11.16
N VAL A 27 -19.07 6.90 11.97
CA VAL A 27 -18.78 8.14 12.68
C VAL A 27 -17.61 8.86 12.02
N SER A 28 -17.88 10.02 11.43
CA SER A 28 -16.85 10.93 10.93
C SER A 28 -16.51 11.92 12.03
N ALA A 29 -15.30 11.86 12.58
CA ALA A 29 -14.99 12.51 13.84
C ALA A 29 -13.70 13.31 13.81
N ASN A 30 -13.83 14.65 13.82
CA ASN A 30 -12.71 15.58 13.79
C ASN A 30 -11.74 15.37 14.97
N ALA A 31 -10.54 15.94 14.89
CA ALA A 31 -9.54 15.85 15.95
C ALA A 31 -10.09 16.32 17.32
N GLY A 32 -9.95 15.46 18.34
CA GLY A 32 -10.40 15.76 19.70
C GLY A 32 -11.92 15.73 19.91
N SER A 33 -12.71 15.21 18.97
CA SER A 33 -14.18 15.13 19.06
C SER A 33 -14.75 14.02 19.94
N GLY A 34 -13.88 13.24 20.60
CA GLY A 34 -14.28 12.17 21.51
C GLY A 34 -14.53 10.81 20.84
N LYS A 35 -13.81 10.48 19.76
CA LYS A 35 -13.83 9.16 19.09
C LYS A 35 -13.81 8.00 20.08
N THR A 36 -12.76 7.95 20.91
CA THR A 36 -12.54 6.93 21.94
C THR A 36 -13.65 6.92 23.00
N PHE A 37 -14.20 8.09 23.35
CA PHE A 37 -15.31 8.18 24.30
C PHE A 37 -16.58 7.52 23.75
N VAL A 38 -16.95 7.83 22.50
CA VAL A 38 -18.13 7.25 21.85
C VAL A 38 -17.98 5.75 21.64
N LEU A 39 -16.79 5.30 21.24
CA LEU A 39 -16.49 3.88 21.04
C LEU A 39 -16.59 3.11 22.37
N ALA A 40 -15.92 3.58 23.43
CA ALA A 40 -16.02 2.95 24.76
C ALA A 40 -17.46 2.93 25.27
N ARG A 41 -18.19 4.04 25.12
CA ARG A 41 -19.61 4.14 25.49
C ARG A 41 -20.46 3.12 24.72
N ARG A 42 -20.16 2.88 23.44
CA ARG A 42 -20.86 1.86 22.64
C ARG A 42 -20.62 0.46 23.18
N VAL A 43 -19.37 0.08 23.48
CA VAL A 43 -19.07 -1.23 24.07
C VAL A 43 -19.82 -1.43 25.38
N ILE A 44 -19.81 -0.40 26.24
CA ILE A 44 -20.53 -0.42 27.51
C ILE A 44 -22.04 -0.61 27.32
N ARG A 45 -22.66 0.10 26.37
CA ARG A 45 -24.10 -0.06 26.06
C ARG A 45 -24.42 -1.46 25.52
N LEU A 46 -23.56 -2.04 24.69
CA LEU A 46 -23.70 -3.43 24.22
C LEU A 46 -23.67 -4.41 25.40
N LEU A 47 -22.69 -4.26 26.30
CA LEU A 47 -22.56 -5.11 27.49
C LEU A 47 -23.78 -4.99 28.41
N LEU A 48 -24.30 -3.78 28.62
CA LEU A 48 -25.53 -3.54 29.39
C LEU A 48 -26.76 -4.17 28.74
N ASN A 49 -26.83 -4.18 27.40
CA ASN A 49 -27.95 -4.76 26.64
C ASN A 49 -27.94 -6.29 26.57
N GLY A 50 -27.10 -6.98 27.34
CA GLY A 50 -27.11 -8.44 27.36
C GLY A 50 -26.02 -9.10 26.52
N VAL A 51 -25.31 -8.35 25.69
CA VAL A 51 -24.29 -8.91 24.78
C VAL A 51 -23.15 -9.49 25.61
N ALA A 52 -22.74 -10.72 25.29
CA ALA A 52 -21.60 -11.37 25.93
C ALA A 52 -20.29 -10.71 25.45
N PRO A 53 -19.31 -10.46 26.35
CA PRO A 53 -18.05 -9.80 25.99
C PRO A 53 -17.33 -10.42 24.78
N GLY A 54 -17.29 -11.77 24.71
CA GLY A 54 -16.64 -12.50 23.62
C GLY A 54 -17.30 -12.34 22.23
N LYS A 55 -18.49 -11.74 22.15
CA LYS A 55 -19.21 -11.45 20.90
C LYS A 55 -18.98 -10.05 20.34
N ILE A 56 -18.22 -9.22 21.06
CA ILE A 56 -17.89 -7.84 20.66
C ILE A 56 -16.43 -7.84 20.20
N LEU A 57 -16.20 -7.60 18.91
CA LEU A 57 -14.86 -7.45 18.34
C LEU A 57 -14.55 -5.97 18.13
N CYS A 58 -13.54 -5.45 18.83
CA CYS A 58 -13.02 -4.10 18.64
C CYS A 58 -11.65 -4.19 17.96
N LEU A 59 -11.56 -3.66 16.74
CA LEU A 59 -10.35 -3.59 15.94
C LEU A 59 -9.78 -2.18 15.98
N THR A 60 -8.48 -2.08 16.23
CA THR A 60 -7.73 -0.83 16.30
C THR A 60 -6.49 -0.90 15.40
N TYR A 61 -5.93 0.26 15.04
CA TYR A 61 -4.72 0.32 14.22
C TYR A 61 -3.45 -0.01 15.03
N THR A 62 -3.34 0.50 16.27
CA THR A 62 -2.12 0.39 17.08
C THR A 62 -2.35 -0.38 18.38
N LYS A 63 -1.29 -1.04 18.88
CA LYS A 63 -1.32 -1.73 20.20
C LYS A 63 -1.61 -0.74 21.34
N ALA A 64 -1.16 0.50 21.22
CA ALA A 64 -1.41 1.56 22.21
C ALA A 64 -2.90 1.95 22.27
N ALA A 65 -3.56 2.11 21.11
CA ALA A 65 -5.00 2.39 21.05
C ALA A 65 -5.83 1.23 21.62
N ALA A 66 -5.48 -0.02 21.30
CA ALA A 66 -6.11 -1.20 21.90
C ALA A 66 -5.99 -1.18 23.44
N ALA A 67 -4.79 -0.92 23.97
CA ALA A 67 -4.54 -0.88 25.40
C ALA A 67 -5.28 0.30 26.09
N GLU A 68 -5.26 1.50 25.51
CA GLU A 68 -6.01 2.65 26.04
C GLU A 68 -7.51 2.36 26.12
N MET A 69 -8.08 1.82 25.05
CA MET A 69 -9.49 1.47 24.96
C MET A 69 -9.88 0.40 25.99
N SER A 70 -9.06 -0.66 26.10
CA SER A 70 -9.27 -1.73 27.08
C SER A 70 -9.23 -1.20 28.51
N ASN A 71 -8.18 -0.45 28.88
CA ASN A 71 -8.04 0.15 30.20
C ASN A 71 -9.24 1.02 30.56
N ARG A 72 -9.66 1.89 29.64
CA ARG A 72 -10.82 2.77 29.83
C ARG A 72 -12.11 2.00 30.12
N ILE A 73 -12.36 0.91 29.40
CA ILE A 73 -13.56 0.08 29.63
C ILE A 73 -13.45 -0.61 30.99
N PHE A 74 -12.32 -1.22 31.33
CA PHE A 74 -12.13 -1.87 32.62
C PHE A 74 -12.21 -0.91 33.81
N GLU A 75 -11.72 0.32 33.68
CA GLU A 75 -11.88 1.37 34.70
C GLU A 75 -13.36 1.69 34.97
N ILE A 76 -14.16 1.82 33.91
CA ILE A 76 -15.62 2.05 34.03
C ILE A 76 -16.28 0.88 34.74
N LEU A 77 -16.00 -0.35 34.29
CA LEU A 77 -16.60 -1.56 34.87
C LEU A 77 -16.18 -1.76 36.34
N ALA A 78 -14.91 -1.51 36.67
CA ALA A 78 -14.40 -1.60 38.04
C ALA A 78 -15.07 -0.56 38.95
N HIS A 79 -15.23 0.67 38.46
CA HIS A 79 -15.95 1.72 39.20
C HIS A 79 -17.40 1.31 39.49
N TRP A 80 -18.10 0.74 38.50
CA TRP A 80 -19.49 0.29 38.66
C TRP A 80 -19.64 -0.87 39.64
N ALA A 81 -18.68 -1.80 39.65
CA ALA A 81 -18.67 -2.90 40.61
C ALA A 81 -18.54 -2.39 42.06
N ALA A 82 -17.77 -1.33 42.30
CA ALA A 82 -17.40 -0.87 43.65
C ALA A 82 -18.18 0.33 44.20
N CYS A 83 -18.76 1.21 43.35
CA CYS A 83 -19.42 2.44 43.81
C CYS A 83 -20.74 2.17 44.57
N ASP A 84 -21.28 3.16 45.27
CA ASP A 84 -22.61 3.04 45.91
C ASP A 84 -23.75 3.05 44.87
N GLU A 85 -24.96 2.68 45.27
CA GLU A 85 -26.11 2.54 44.37
C GLU A 85 -26.55 3.88 43.75
N THR A 86 -26.43 5.00 44.49
CA THR A 86 -26.80 6.33 43.96
C THR A 86 -25.81 6.78 42.89
N SER A 87 -24.52 6.55 43.11
CA SER A 87 -23.47 6.83 42.13
C SER A 87 -23.60 5.95 40.89
N LEU A 88 -23.90 4.65 41.09
CA LEU A 88 -24.12 3.72 39.98
C LEU A 88 -25.31 4.14 39.12
N GLN A 89 -26.46 4.46 39.75
CA GLN A 89 -27.65 4.92 39.02
C GLN A 89 -27.32 6.13 38.15
N LYS A 90 -26.69 7.16 38.71
CA LYS A 90 -26.31 8.37 37.96
C LYS A 90 -25.38 8.05 36.78
N ALA A 91 -24.40 7.18 36.99
CA ALA A 91 -23.46 6.80 35.94
C ALA A 91 -24.14 6.01 34.80
N LEU A 92 -25.08 5.11 35.13
CA LEU A 92 -25.84 4.37 34.13
C LEU A 92 -26.83 5.28 33.39
N ASP A 93 -27.55 6.15 34.10
CA ASP A 93 -28.47 7.11 33.50
C ASP A 93 -27.75 8.01 32.49
N GLU A 94 -26.53 8.43 32.82
CA GLU A 94 -25.69 9.24 31.94
C GLU A 94 -25.29 8.47 30.66
N VAL A 95 -24.91 7.19 30.80
CA VAL A 95 -24.48 6.34 29.68
C VAL A 95 -25.64 5.96 28.76
N LEU A 96 -26.79 5.62 29.34
CA LEU A 96 -28.00 5.23 28.62
C LEU A 96 -28.74 6.43 28.02
N GLY A 97 -28.68 7.59 28.69
CA GLY A 97 -29.44 8.78 28.35
C GLY A 97 -30.88 8.76 28.87
N GLU A 98 -31.24 7.73 29.65
CA GLU A 98 -32.54 7.50 30.28
C GLU A 98 -32.33 6.75 31.61
N ALA A 99 -33.37 6.68 32.44
CA ALA A 99 -33.28 6.04 33.74
C ALA A 99 -32.99 4.53 33.60
N ALA A 100 -31.87 4.07 34.18
CA ALA A 100 -31.47 2.67 34.15
C ALA A 100 -32.45 1.80 34.95
N ASP A 101 -32.79 0.63 34.41
CA ASP A 101 -33.67 -0.32 35.06
C ASP A 101 -32.94 -1.21 36.09
N SER A 102 -33.73 -1.92 36.92
CA SER A 102 -33.20 -2.83 37.94
C SER A 102 -32.37 -3.99 37.39
N ASN A 103 -32.58 -4.40 36.14
CA ASN A 103 -31.81 -5.45 35.49
C ASN A 103 -30.44 -4.91 35.05
N GLN A 104 -30.41 -3.73 34.45
CA GLN A 104 -29.19 -3.02 34.04
C GLN A 104 -28.30 -2.70 35.25
N LEU A 105 -28.87 -2.26 36.38
CA LEU A 105 -28.12 -2.06 37.62
C LEU A 105 -27.44 -3.34 38.12
N ARG A 106 -28.21 -4.45 38.20
CA ARG A 106 -27.66 -5.75 38.61
C ARG A 106 -26.61 -6.25 37.64
N ARG A 107 -26.83 -6.06 36.34
CA ARG A 107 -25.88 -6.45 35.30
C ARG A 107 -24.59 -5.64 35.40
N ALA A 108 -24.68 -4.31 35.56
CA ALA A 108 -23.51 -3.43 35.70
C ALA A 108 -22.57 -3.88 36.82
N ARG A 109 -23.11 -4.38 37.95
CA ARG A 109 -22.33 -4.92 39.07
C ARG A 109 -21.49 -6.14 38.73
N ILE A 110 -21.96 -6.99 37.83
CA ILE A 110 -21.29 -8.25 37.46
C ILE A 110 -20.49 -8.13 36.17
N LEU A 111 -20.65 -7.06 35.39
CA LEU A 111 -19.97 -6.89 34.10
C LEU A 111 -18.44 -6.93 34.22
N PHE A 112 -17.87 -6.39 35.30
CA PHE A 112 -16.42 -6.47 35.54
C PHE A 112 -15.93 -7.93 35.65
N ALA A 113 -16.61 -8.74 36.47
CA ALA A 113 -16.29 -10.16 36.62
C ALA A 113 -16.53 -10.93 35.31
N LEU A 114 -17.66 -10.69 34.63
CA LEU A 114 -17.95 -11.32 33.34
C LEU A 114 -16.88 -10.99 32.28
N ALA A 115 -16.38 -9.76 32.26
CA ALA A 115 -15.34 -9.36 31.31
C ALA A 115 -13.99 -10.03 31.61
N LEU A 116 -13.65 -10.22 32.89
CA LEU A 116 -12.43 -10.93 33.33
C LEU A 116 -12.51 -12.43 33.09
N ASP A 117 -13.66 -13.05 33.35
CA ASP A 117 -13.88 -14.50 33.22
C ASP A 117 -14.15 -14.94 31.77
N THR A 118 -14.30 -13.98 30.84
CA THR A 118 -14.44 -14.30 29.42
C THR A 118 -13.13 -14.90 28.91
N PRO A 119 -13.14 -16.11 28.30
CA PRO A 119 -11.95 -16.70 27.69
C PRO A 119 -11.34 -15.76 26.65
N GLY A 120 -10.05 -15.45 26.80
CA GLY A 120 -9.37 -14.46 25.95
C GLY A 120 -9.71 -12.99 26.24
N GLY A 121 -10.55 -12.72 27.24
CA GLY A 121 -10.96 -11.38 27.67
C GLY A 121 -11.87 -10.65 26.67
N LEU A 122 -11.97 -9.33 26.85
CA LEU A 122 -12.59 -8.45 25.85
C LEU A 122 -11.73 -8.46 24.58
N LYS A 123 -12.34 -8.76 23.43
CA LYS A 123 -11.65 -8.82 22.12
C LYS A 123 -11.36 -7.41 21.58
N ILE A 124 -10.52 -6.66 22.29
CA ILE A 124 -10.01 -5.34 21.91
C ILE A 124 -8.55 -5.51 21.49
N GLN A 125 -8.30 -5.48 20.19
CA GLN A 125 -6.98 -5.83 19.65
C GLN A 125 -6.69 -5.10 18.35
N THR A 126 -5.45 -5.22 17.87
CA THR A 126 -5.12 -4.72 16.54
C THR A 126 -5.63 -5.67 15.46
N ILE A 127 -5.79 -5.17 14.23
CA ILE A 127 -6.13 -6.02 13.09
C ILE A 127 -5.10 -7.14 12.91
N HIS A 128 -3.81 -6.83 13.09
CA HIS A 128 -2.73 -7.83 13.06
C HIS A 128 -2.90 -8.91 14.12
N ALA A 129 -3.12 -8.53 15.39
CA ALA A 129 -3.31 -9.52 16.47
C ALA A 129 -4.55 -10.41 16.23
N PHE A 130 -5.61 -9.85 15.64
CA PHE A 130 -6.76 -10.64 15.20
C PHE A 130 -6.36 -11.66 14.11
N CYS A 131 -5.63 -11.23 13.09
CA CYS A 131 -5.19 -12.12 12.01
C CYS A 131 -4.22 -13.20 12.50
N GLU A 132 -3.29 -12.84 13.39
CA GLU A 132 -2.36 -13.79 14.03
C GLU A 132 -3.13 -14.88 14.80
N ALA A 133 -4.05 -14.47 15.68
CA ALA A 133 -4.88 -15.39 16.44
C ALA A 133 -5.73 -16.28 15.53
N LEU A 134 -6.27 -15.72 14.44
CA LEU A 134 -7.03 -16.46 13.45
C LEU A 134 -6.16 -17.52 12.75
N LEU A 135 -4.97 -17.17 12.27
CA LEU A 135 -4.07 -18.10 11.60
C LEU A 135 -3.59 -19.22 12.53
N HIS A 136 -3.37 -18.93 13.82
CA HIS A 136 -3.03 -19.97 14.80
C HIS A 136 -4.19 -20.94 15.08
N GLN A 137 -5.44 -20.48 14.96
CA GLN A 137 -6.62 -21.34 15.12
C GLN A 137 -6.91 -22.20 13.88
N PHE A 138 -6.52 -21.74 12.69
CA PHE A 138 -6.78 -22.40 11.40
C PHE A 138 -5.51 -22.55 10.54
N PRO A 139 -4.44 -23.17 11.05
CA PRO A 139 -3.15 -23.17 10.36
C PRO A 139 -3.17 -24.00 9.07
N LEU A 140 -3.92 -25.10 9.05
CA LEU A 140 -4.04 -25.98 7.89
C LEU A 140 -4.82 -25.30 6.76
N GLU A 141 -5.94 -24.68 7.10
CA GLU A 141 -6.80 -23.98 6.14
C GLU A 141 -6.11 -22.74 5.57
N ALA A 142 -5.24 -22.10 6.34
CA ALA A 142 -4.46 -20.93 5.93
C ALA A 142 -3.12 -21.26 5.26
N ASN A 143 -2.79 -22.56 5.13
CA ASN A 143 -1.52 -23.03 4.57
C ASN A 143 -0.31 -22.36 5.28
N VAL A 144 -0.30 -22.42 6.60
CA VAL A 144 0.82 -22.01 7.47
C VAL A 144 1.28 -23.16 8.35
N SER A 145 2.51 -23.08 8.85
CA SER A 145 2.99 -24.02 9.86
C SER A 145 2.12 -23.93 11.11
N GLY A 146 1.82 -25.07 11.76
CA GLY A 146 1.03 -25.09 13.00
C GLY A 146 1.68 -24.33 14.16
N HIS A 147 3.00 -24.17 14.13
CA HIS A 147 3.78 -23.40 15.10
C HIS A 147 4.50 -22.24 14.41
N PHE A 148 3.80 -21.52 13.52
CA PHE A 148 4.45 -20.42 12.84
C PHE A 148 4.88 -19.32 13.82
N GLU A 149 5.96 -18.62 13.49
CA GLU A 149 6.43 -17.48 14.26
C GLU A 149 6.33 -16.21 13.41
N VAL A 150 5.88 -15.13 14.02
CA VAL A 150 5.75 -13.83 13.37
C VAL A 150 7.11 -13.15 13.33
N LEU A 151 7.59 -12.80 12.13
CA LEU A 151 8.86 -12.10 11.98
C LEU A 151 8.76 -10.66 12.45
N GLU A 152 9.65 -10.29 13.36
CA GLU A 152 9.94 -8.89 13.67
C GLU A 152 10.86 -8.27 12.62
N ALA A 153 10.87 -6.93 12.53
CA ALA A 153 11.59 -6.19 11.49
C ALA A 153 13.08 -6.57 11.38
N MET A 154 13.79 -6.69 12.50
CA MET A 154 15.21 -7.08 12.50
C MET A 154 15.43 -8.52 11.97
N ALA A 155 14.54 -9.45 12.33
CA ALA A 155 14.63 -10.84 11.87
C ALA A 155 14.26 -10.95 10.39
N GLN A 156 13.28 -10.15 9.94
CA GLN A 156 12.91 -10.02 8.53
C GLN A 156 14.10 -9.53 7.69
N ASP A 157 14.76 -8.46 8.11
CA ASP A 157 15.95 -7.92 7.42
C ASP A 157 17.06 -8.97 7.33
N ALA A 158 17.35 -9.67 8.42
CA ALA A 158 18.36 -10.73 8.43
C ALA A 158 18.01 -11.88 7.46
N LEU A 159 16.72 -12.22 7.33
CA LEU A 159 16.26 -13.28 6.45
C LEU A 159 16.30 -12.86 4.96
N VAL A 160 16.06 -11.58 4.68
CA VAL A 160 16.25 -10.98 3.35
C VAL A 160 17.73 -10.99 2.97
N GLU A 161 18.63 -10.60 3.87
CA GLU A 161 20.08 -10.65 3.62
C GLU A 161 20.58 -12.07 3.36
N GLU A 162 20.08 -13.05 4.10
CA GLU A 162 20.37 -14.46 3.85
C GLU A 162 19.86 -14.90 2.47
N ALA A 163 18.64 -14.53 2.08
CA ALA A 163 18.10 -14.83 0.76
C ALA A 163 18.97 -14.25 -0.37
N ARG A 164 19.45 -13.01 -0.20
CA ARG A 164 20.38 -12.36 -1.13
C ARG A 164 21.71 -13.09 -1.22
N HIS A 165 22.29 -13.44 -0.07
CA HIS A 165 23.55 -14.19 -0.02
C HIS A 165 23.42 -15.53 -0.77
N GLN A 166 22.29 -16.22 -0.62
CA GLN A 166 22.03 -17.46 -1.36
C GLN A 166 21.92 -17.27 -2.88
N VAL A 167 21.37 -16.14 -3.36
CA VAL A 167 21.41 -15.79 -4.79
C VAL A 167 22.86 -15.59 -5.25
N LEU A 168 23.66 -14.83 -4.51
CA LEU A 168 25.06 -14.57 -4.84
C LEU A 168 25.90 -15.84 -4.89
N VAL A 169 25.72 -16.75 -3.93
CA VAL A 169 26.40 -18.05 -3.92
C VAL A 169 25.99 -18.89 -5.13
N ALA A 170 24.71 -18.92 -5.50
CA ALA A 170 24.24 -19.67 -6.67
C ALA A 170 24.81 -19.13 -7.99
N LEU A 171 24.96 -17.81 -8.11
CA LEU A 171 25.61 -17.16 -9.24
C LEU A 171 27.09 -17.55 -9.37
N GLN A 172 27.80 -17.76 -8.26
CA GLN A 172 29.21 -18.18 -8.25
C GLN A 172 29.39 -19.68 -8.54
N GLN A 173 28.44 -20.53 -8.14
CA GLN A 173 28.58 -21.99 -8.14
C GLN A 173 28.14 -22.71 -9.42
N GLY A 174 27.79 -21.98 -10.49
CA GLY A 174 27.65 -22.58 -11.81
C GLY A 174 26.24 -22.57 -12.42
N GLU A 175 25.43 -21.55 -12.12
CA GLU A 175 24.47 -21.15 -13.14
C GLU A 175 25.24 -20.80 -14.42
N SER A 176 24.89 -21.44 -15.53
CA SER A 176 25.56 -21.17 -16.81
C SER A 176 25.59 -19.66 -17.05
N ALA A 177 26.65 -19.14 -17.70
CA ALA A 177 26.71 -17.73 -18.10
C ALA A 177 25.51 -17.30 -18.98
N GLN A 178 24.72 -18.27 -19.46
CA GLN A 178 23.50 -18.08 -20.25
C GLN A 178 22.21 -18.06 -19.40
N SER A 179 22.29 -18.32 -18.09
CA SER A 179 21.15 -18.14 -17.17
C SER A 179 20.66 -16.70 -17.24
N GLU A 180 19.34 -16.53 -17.30
CA GLU A 180 18.70 -15.21 -17.29
C GLU A 180 19.13 -14.40 -16.05
N LEU A 181 19.21 -15.06 -14.90
CA LEU A 181 19.60 -14.45 -13.64
C LEU A 181 21.05 -13.93 -13.66
N ASN A 182 21.99 -14.71 -14.21
CA ASN A 182 23.39 -14.31 -14.31
C ASN A 182 23.58 -13.12 -15.27
N ARG A 183 22.87 -13.13 -16.41
CA ARG A 183 22.85 -12.00 -17.35
C ARG A 183 22.27 -10.74 -16.72
N ALA A 184 21.14 -10.87 -16.02
CA ALA A 184 20.49 -9.76 -15.33
C ALA A 184 21.38 -9.18 -14.23
N PHE A 185 21.99 -10.03 -13.41
CA PHE A 185 22.90 -9.61 -12.34
C PHE A 185 24.14 -8.88 -12.89
N THR A 186 24.79 -9.46 -13.91
CA THR A 186 25.95 -8.85 -14.57
C THR A 186 25.59 -7.49 -15.16
N HIS A 187 24.43 -7.37 -15.79
CA HIS A 187 23.96 -6.10 -16.33
C HIS A 187 23.73 -5.05 -15.24
N LEU A 188 23.07 -5.40 -14.12
CA LEU A 188 22.84 -4.48 -13.00
C LEU A 188 24.13 -3.94 -12.39
N VAL A 189 25.11 -4.82 -12.13
CA VAL A 189 26.41 -4.44 -11.55
C VAL A 189 27.19 -3.51 -12.49
N ALA A 190 26.95 -3.59 -13.81
CA ALA A 190 27.59 -2.70 -14.77
C ALA A 190 26.99 -1.28 -14.79
N ILE A 191 25.72 -1.11 -14.39
CA ILE A 191 24.97 0.14 -14.55
C ILE A 191 24.62 0.84 -13.23
N ALA A 192 24.75 0.17 -12.09
CA ALA A 192 24.35 0.69 -10.79
C ALA A 192 25.35 0.33 -9.68
N SER A 193 25.45 1.19 -8.67
CA SER A 193 26.22 0.89 -7.46
C SER A 193 25.49 -0.11 -6.55
N ASP A 194 26.24 -0.82 -5.69
CA ASP A 194 25.68 -1.77 -4.71
C ASP A 194 24.57 -1.15 -3.86
N HIS A 195 24.73 0.12 -3.46
CA HIS A 195 23.74 0.83 -2.66
C HIS A 195 22.43 1.10 -3.42
N GLN A 196 22.52 1.46 -4.71
CA GLN A 196 21.33 1.67 -5.54
C GLN A 196 20.58 0.36 -5.78
N ILE A 197 21.31 -0.73 -6.04
CA ILE A 197 20.73 -2.06 -6.23
C ILE A 197 20.05 -2.52 -4.93
N ASP A 198 20.71 -2.35 -3.78
CA ASP A 198 20.15 -2.67 -2.45
C ASP A 198 18.84 -1.92 -2.19
N THR A 199 18.86 -0.60 -2.40
CA THR A 199 17.67 0.25 -2.19
C THR A 199 16.51 -0.20 -3.08
N ALA A 200 16.77 -0.43 -4.37
CA ALA A 200 15.75 -0.85 -5.31
C ALA A 200 15.17 -2.24 -4.98
N ILE A 201 16.02 -3.18 -4.56
CA ILE A 201 15.59 -4.50 -4.09
C ILE A 201 14.70 -4.35 -2.84
N ARG A 202 15.08 -3.53 -1.85
CA ARG A 202 14.27 -3.32 -0.64
C ARG A 202 12.90 -2.72 -0.95
N GLU A 203 12.81 -1.77 -1.88
CA GLU A 203 11.53 -1.20 -2.32
C GLU A 203 10.63 -2.25 -2.99
N ILE A 204 11.20 -3.13 -3.80
CA ILE A 204 10.45 -4.24 -4.41
C ILE A 204 10.00 -5.24 -3.33
N LEU A 205 10.85 -5.57 -2.37
CA LEU A 205 10.51 -6.47 -1.26
C LEU A 205 9.39 -5.89 -0.39
N ALA A 206 9.37 -4.57 -0.16
CA ALA A 206 8.31 -3.90 0.58
C ALA A 206 6.94 -3.98 -0.11
N THR A 207 6.93 -4.07 -1.45
CA THR A 207 5.72 -4.27 -2.27
C THR A 207 5.46 -5.75 -2.62
N GLY A 208 6.22 -6.67 -2.01
CA GLY A 208 6.43 -8.05 -2.45
C GLY A 208 5.23 -8.79 -3.05
N GLU A 209 4.08 -8.84 -2.36
CA GLU A 209 2.87 -9.51 -2.91
C GLU A 209 2.39 -8.87 -4.21
N ALA A 210 2.28 -7.54 -4.27
CA ALA A 210 1.82 -6.83 -5.47
C ALA A 210 2.80 -6.99 -6.64
N PHE A 211 4.10 -7.03 -6.35
CA PHE A 211 5.12 -7.33 -7.36
C PHE A 211 4.99 -8.75 -7.90
N LEU A 212 4.86 -9.75 -7.01
CA LEU A 212 4.71 -11.15 -7.38
C LEU A 212 3.43 -11.41 -8.17
N ASP A 213 2.32 -10.79 -7.77
CA ASP A 213 1.04 -10.84 -8.49
C ASP A 213 1.19 -10.22 -9.89
N TRP A 214 1.85 -9.07 -10.00
CA TRP A 214 2.07 -8.39 -11.28
C TRP A 214 2.93 -9.21 -12.25
N ILE A 215 4.03 -9.82 -11.77
CA ILE A 215 4.88 -10.66 -12.63
C ILE A 215 4.23 -12.02 -12.91
N SER A 216 3.38 -12.53 -12.01
CA SER A 216 2.73 -13.85 -12.15
C SER A 216 3.70 -14.99 -12.50
N GLY A 217 4.93 -14.93 -11.98
CA GLY A 217 6.00 -15.89 -12.25
C GLY A 217 6.71 -15.73 -13.60
N ASP A 218 6.37 -14.72 -14.41
CA ASP A 218 7.00 -14.42 -15.70
C ASP A 218 7.35 -12.93 -15.82
N VAL A 219 8.58 -12.60 -15.40
CA VAL A 219 9.11 -11.23 -15.50
C VAL A 219 9.16 -10.76 -16.95
N ALA A 220 9.52 -11.64 -17.90
CA ALA A 220 9.61 -11.28 -19.30
C ALA A 220 8.24 -10.94 -19.90
N GLY A 221 7.21 -11.73 -19.56
CA GLY A 221 5.82 -11.47 -19.93
C GLY A 221 5.28 -10.15 -19.36
N ALA A 222 5.52 -9.87 -18.09
CA ALA A 222 5.11 -8.62 -17.46
C ALA A 222 5.80 -7.39 -18.10
N MET A 223 7.11 -7.52 -18.38
CA MET A 223 7.89 -6.47 -19.05
C MET A 223 7.53 -6.30 -20.54
N ALA A 224 7.02 -7.32 -21.22
CA ALA A 224 6.52 -7.19 -22.58
C ALA A 224 5.33 -6.22 -22.65
N GLY A 225 4.43 -6.26 -21.65
CA GLY A 225 3.32 -5.30 -21.54
C GLY A 225 3.79 -3.85 -21.29
N VAL A 226 4.90 -3.67 -20.54
CA VAL A 226 5.54 -2.36 -20.34
C VAL A 226 6.16 -1.86 -21.65
N ARG A 227 6.89 -2.73 -22.37
CA ARG A 227 7.49 -2.41 -23.67
C ARG A 227 6.44 -1.95 -24.67
N GLU A 228 5.33 -2.67 -24.79
CA GLU A 228 4.24 -2.36 -25.72
C GLU A 228 3.62 -0.98 -25.43
N ARG A 229 3.31 -0.69 -24.15
CA ARG A 229 2.75 0.62 -23.73
C ARG A 229 3.68 1.78 -24.02
N LEU A 230 4.99 1.55 -24.02
CA LEU A 230 6.03 2.54 -24.34
C LEU A 230 6.41 2.55 -25.83
N GLY A 231 5.72 1.78 -26.68
CA GLY A 231 5.90 1.78 -28.14
C GLY A 231 7.09 0.95 -28.63
N PHE A 232 7.56 -0.02 -27.84
CA PHE A 232 8.62 -0.97 -28.21
C PHE A 232 8.03 -2.35 -28.51
N SER A 233 8.68 -3.08 -29.43
CA SER A 233 8.35 -4.49 -29.63
C SER A 233 8.81 -5.32 -28.43
N PRO A 234 8.15 -6.46 -28.12
CA PRO A 234 8.55 -7.33 -27.01
C PRO A 234 9.99 -7.84 -27.08
N ARG A 235 10.59 -7.87 -28.28
CA ARG A 235 11.97 -8.31 -28.54
C ARG A 235 12.91 -7.19 -28.93
N ALA A 236 12.49 -5.93 -28.76
CA ALA A 236 13.32 -4.77 -29.05
C ALA A 236 14.55 -4.76 -28.14
N THR A 237 15.72 -4.73 -28.75
CA THR A 237 17.01 -4.47 -28.09
C THR A 237 17.54 -3.11 -28.52
N LEU A 238 18.43 -2.53 -27.72
CA LEU A 238 19.12 -1.28 -28.08
C LEU A 238 19.73 -1.33 -29.49
N ALA A 239 20.36 -2.45 -29.88
CA ALA A 239 20.92 -2.63 -31.22
C ALA A 239 19.85 -2.62 -32.32
N THR A 240 18.73 -3.32 -32.14
CA THR A 240 17.65 -3.34 -33.14
C THR A 240 17.02 -1.96 -33.33
N VAL A 241 16.73 -1.25 -32.23
CA VAL A 241 16.13 0.08 -32.28
C VAL A 241 17.13 1.10 -32.83
N ALA A 242 18.42 1.01 -32.48
CA ALA A 242 19.44 1.88 -33.04
C ALA A 242 19.56 1.68 -34.57
N GLY A 243 19.50 0.43 -35.05
CA GLY A 243 19.48 0.13 -36.49
C GLY A 243 18.25 0.73 -37.20
N GLU A 244 17.05 0.59 -36.61
CA GLU A 244 15.83 1.22 -37.13
C GLU A 244 15.96 2.75 -37.18
N GLU A 245 16.47 3.37 -36.12
CA GLU A 245 16.66 4.82 -36.05
C GLU A 245 17.74 5.33 -37.02
N GLN A 246 18.76 4.54 -37.32
CA GLN A 246 19.73 4.86 -38.38
C GLN A 246 19.11 4.77 -39.77
N SER A 247 18.23 3.79 -40.02
CA SER A 247 17.56 3.64 -41.32
C SER A 247 16.61 4.81 -41.66
N ARG A 248 16.16 5.56 -40.64
CA ARG A 248 15.30 6.75 -40.76
C ARG A 248 16.07 8.07 -40.87
N ALA A 249 17.40 8.01 -41.04
CA ALA A 249 18.26 9.15 -41.23
C ALA A 249 17.77 10.09 -42.35
N LEU A 250 17.66 11.39 -42.05
CA LEU A 250 17.23 12.41 -43.00
C LEU A 250 18.38 12.90 -43.89
N ILE A 251 19.63 12.61 -43.50
CA ILE A 251 20.85 12.94 -44.27
C ILE A 251 21.64 11.67 -44.59
N SER A 252 21.98 11.48 -45.87
CA SER A 252 22.67 10.28 -46.34
C SER A 252 24.14 10.27 -45.91
N MET A 253 24.78 9.09 -45.87
CA MET A 253 26.22 9.00 -45.62
C MET A 253 27.05 9.72 -46.69
N SER A 254 26.58 9.78 -47.94
CA SER A 254 27.23 10.55 -49.01
C SER A 254 27.12 12.06 -48.80
N ASP A 255 25.99 12.55 -48.31
CA ASP A 255 25.82 13.98 -47.99
C ASP A 255 26.68 14.37 -46.78
N LEU A 256 26.74 13.51 -45.76
CA LEU A 256 27.66 13.67 -44.63
C LEU A 256 29.14 13.67 -45.08
N ALA A 257 29.52 12.81 -46.03
CA ALA A 257 30.86 12.80 -46.59
C ALA A 257 31.21 14.13 -47.28
N ARG A 258 30.29 14.70 -48.07
CA ARG A 258 30.46 16.02 -48.70
C ARG A 258 30.67 17.11 -47.67
N LEU A 259 29.88 17.11 -46.59
CA LEU A 259 30.03 18.07 -45.49
C LEU A 259 31.37 17.89 -44.77
N ALA A 260 31.80 16.65 -44.51
CA ALA A 260 33.05 16.34 -43.85
C ALA A 260 34.29 16.72 -44.68
N GLU A 261 34.27 16.47 -46.00
CA GLU A 261 35.33 16.88 -46.93
C GLU A 261 35.48 18.41 -46.96
N THR A 262 34.36 19.12 -47.09
CA THR A 262 34.36 20.58 -47.07
C THR A 262 34.81 21.13 -45.71
N ALA A 263 34.38 20.51 -44.60
CA ALA A 263 34.82 20.87 -43.26
C ALA A 263 36.35 20.71 -43.12
N ALA A 264 36.92 19.58 -43.54
CA ALA A 264 38.35 19.33 -43.50
C ALA A 264 39.16 20.35 -44.33
N ARG A 265 38.63 20.77 -45.50
CA ARG A 265 39.27 21.78 -46.34
C ARG A 265 39.22 23.19 -45.75
N VAL A 266 38.11 23.56 -45.12
CA VAL A 266 37.94 24.88 -44.46
C VAL A 266 38.83 24.98 -43.22
N GLY A 267 38.99 23.87 -42.49
CA GLY A 267 39.84 23.77 -41.29
C GLY A 267 39.26 24.45 -40.04
N GLY A 268 40.00 24.35 -38.93
CA GLY A 268 39.63 24.90 -37.62
C GLY A 268 38.91 23.88 -36.73
N ASN A 269 39.07 24.03 -35.41
CA ASN A 269 38.73 23.00 -34.42
C ASN A 269 37.32 22.39 -34.58
N SER A 270 36.28 23.20 -34.88
CA SER A 270 34.92 22.67 -35.01
C SER A 270 34.72 21.82 -36.27
N ASN A 271 35.41 22.17 -37.36
CA ASN A 271 35.31 21.48 -38.64
C ASN A 271 36.16 20.21 -38.63
N GLU A 272 37.35 20.27 -38.03
CA GLU A 272 38.23 19.11 -37.80
C GLU A 272 37.52 18.05 -36.94
N ASN A 273 36.93 18.45 -35.81
CA ASN A 273 36.13 17.54 -34.97
C ASN A 273 34.96 16.90 -35.73
N PHE A 274 34.28 17.64 -36.62
CA PHE A 274 33.19 17.11 -37.43
C PHE A 274 33.70 16.03 -38.41
N ALA A 275 34.80 16.31 -39.11
CA ALA A 275 35.41 15.37 -40.05
C ALA A 275 35.94 14.11 -39.33
N GLU A 276 36.59 14.26 -38.17
CA GLU A 276 37.04 13.13 -37.35
C GLU A 276 35.89 12.25 -36.87
N THR A 277 34.82 12.86 -36.35
CA THR A 277 33.64 12.12 -35.87
C THR A 277 32.94 11.39 -37.03
N PHE A 278 32.89 11.99 -38.23
CA PHE A 278 32.36 11.34 -39.43
C PHE A 278 33.21 10.14 -39.85
N ASN A 279 34.54 10.26 -39.80
CA ASN A 279 35.44 9.14 -40.10
C ASN A 279 35.30 7.99 -39.10
N ALA A 280 35.09 8.30 -37.82
CA ALA A 280 34.79 7.29 -36.81
C ALA A 280 33.45 6.59 -37.10
N LEU A 281 32.40 7.37 -37.43
CA LEU A 281 31.09 6.83 -37.81
C LEU A 281 31.18 5.87 -39.01
N GLY A 282 31.98 6.19 -40.03
CA GLY A 282 32.14 5.35 -41.21
C GLY A 282 32.82 4.01 -40.96
N ASN A 283 33.54 3.87 -39.85
CA ASN A 283 34.23 2.62 -39.45
C ASN A 283 33.49 1.83 -38.36
N GLU A 284 32.40 2.38 -37.80
CA GLU A 284 31.67 1.76 -36.71
C GLU A 284 30.67 0.71 -37.22
N THR A 285 30.66 -0.45 -36.58
CA THR A 285 29.80 -1.59 -36.95
C THR A 285 28.71 -1.86 -35.93
N ASP A 286 28.90 -1.44 -34.68
CA ASP A 286 27.85 -1.54 -33.66
C ASP A 286 26.76 -0.48 -33.91
N PRO A 287 25.48 -0.88 -34.09
CA PRO A 287 24.41 0.06 -34.41
C PRO A 287 24.20 1.14 -33.35
N LEU A 288 24.44 0.82 -32.08
CA LEU A 288 24.29 1.77 -30.97
C LEU A 288 25.41 2.81 -30.99
N ALA A 289 26.67 2.37 -31.05
CA ALA A 289 27.83 3.25 -31.15
C ALA A 289 27.79 4.12 -32.41
N ALA A 290 27.37 3.58 -33.56
CA ALA A 290 27.21 4.34 -34.79
C ALA A 290 26.13 5.43 -34.64
N LEU A 291 24.99 5.13 -34.01
CA LEU A 291 23.96 6.13 -33.75
C LEU A 291 24.44 7.23 -32.78
N GLN A 292 25.23 6.87 -31.76
CA GLN A 292 25.84 7.83 -30.84
C GLN A 292 26.87 8.74 -31.53
N LEU A 293 27.75 8.19 -32.37
CA LEU A 293 28.71 8.96 -33.17
C LEU A 293 27.99 9.91 -34.13
N ARG A 294 26.94 9.40 -34.80
CA ARG A 294 26.08 10.23 -35.65
C ARG A 294 25.44 11.36 -34.87
N ALA A 295 24.88 11.09 -33.69
CA ALA A 295 24.35 12.12 -32.81
C ALA A 295 25.41 13.14 -32.38
N GLY A 296 26.66 12.72 -32.17
CA GLY A 296 27.79 13.60 -31.85
C GLY A 296 28.06 14.70 -32.88
N LEU A 297 27.76 14.44 -34.16
CA LEU A 297 27.84 15.42 -35.25
C LEU A 297 26.82 16.56 -35.09
N PHE A 298 25.63 16.25 -34.59
CA PHE A 298 24.46 17.15 -34.61
C PHE A 298 24.09 17.73 -33.25
N LEU A 299 24.41 17.02 -32.17
CA LEU A 299 23.98 17.32 -30.81
C LEU A 299 25.14 17.79 -29.93
N THR A 300 24.81 18.56 -28.90
CA THR A 300 25.73 18.89 -27.81
C THR A 300 25.89 17.69 -26.86
N LYS A 301 26.81 17.80 -25.90
CA LYS A 301 26.94 16.81 -24.82
C LYS A 301 25.68 16.67 -23.95
N GLU A 302 24.81 17.68 -23.95
CA GLU A 302 23.50 17.65 -23.28
C GLU A 302 22.39 17.03 -24.15
N LEU A 303 22.75 16.41 -25.28
CA LEU A 303 21.82 15.81 -26.24
C LEU A 303 20.81 16.80 -26.84
N LYS A 304 21.17 18.09 -26.89
CA LYS A 304 20.36 19.14 -27.53
C LYS A 304 20.90 19.45 -28.93
N PRO A 305 20.05 19.81 -29.91
CA PRO A 305 20.51 20.26 -31.21
C PRO A 305 21.53 21.40 -31.11
N ARG A 306 22.65 21.29 -31.84
CA ARG A 306 23.65 22.36 -31.90
C ARG A 306 23.05 23.59 -32.57
N LYS A 307 23.29 24.78 -32.00
CA LYS A 307 22.89 26.06 -32.62
C LYS A 307 23.49 26.26 -34.01
N VAL A 308 24.70 25.74 -34.20
CA VAL A 308 25.44 25.74 -35.46
C VAL A 308 25.91 24.31 -35.69
N VAL A 309 25.19 23.55 -36.52
CA VAL A 309 25.54 22.16 -36.87
C VAL A 309 26.73 22.13 -37.84
N VAL A 310 26.69 23.00 -38.85
CA VAL A 310 27.78 23.22 -39.81
C VAL A 310 28.21 24.68 -39.74
N THR A 311 29.52 24.95 -39.82
CA THR A 311 30.03 26.33 -39.77
C THR A 311 29.57 27.14 -40.97
N LYS A 312 29.55 28.48 -40.85
CA LYS A 312 29.09 29.39 -41.92
C LYS A 312 29.78 29.11 -43.27
N ALA A 313 31.09 28.87 -43.25
CA ALA A 313 31.89 28.58 -44.45
C ALA A 313 31.51 27.24 -45.13
N VAL A 314 31.07 26.24 -44.36
CA VAL A 314 30.56 24.97 -44.90
C VAL A 314 29.12 25.14 -45.40
N ALA A 315 28.29 25.88 -44.65
CA ALA A 315 26.90 26.16 -45.01
C ALA A 315 26.76 26.92 -46.34
N GLU A 316 27.67 27.88 -46.62
CA GLU A 316 27.69 28.64 -47.88
C GLU A 316 27.97 27.75 -49.11
N GLN A 317 28.67 26.62 -48.93
CA GLN A 317 29.00 25.68 -50.01
C GLN A 317 27.97 24.56 -50.17
N HIS A 318 27.15 24.32 -49.15
CA HIS A 318 26.11 23.29 -49.13
C HIS A 318 24.78 23.80 -48.56
N PRO A 319 24.18 24.87 -49.12
CA PRO A 319 22.96 25.46 -48.57
C PRO A 319 21.77 24.50 -48.59
N ASP A 320 21.76 23.55 -49.53
CA ASP A 320 20.76 22.48 -49.68
C ASP A 320 20.76 21.47 -48.51
N LEU A 321 21.85 21.37 -47.76
CA LEU A 321 21.99 20.41 -46.66
C LEU A 321 21.77 21.02 -45.28
N VAL A 322 21.74 22.35 -45.15
CA VAL A 322 21.64 23.04 -43.85
C VAL A 322 20.32 22.72 -43.13
N GLU A 323 19.20 22.75 -43.86
CA GLU A 323 17.87 22.44 -43.31
C GLU A 323 17.79 20.95 -42.91
N ARG A 324 18.23 20.04 -43.79
CA ARG A 324 18.30 18.60 -43.50
C ARG A 324 19.17 18.28 -42.27
N CYS A 325 20.26 19.03 -42.08
CA CYS A 325 21.11 18.92 -40.89
C CYS A 325 20.39 19.35 -39.60
N ARG A 326 19.53 20.38 -39.67
CA ARG A 326 18.70 20.80 -38.53
C ARG A 326 17.65 19.74 -38.22
N ASP A 327 16.92 19.28 -39.23
CA ASP A 327 15.87 18.27 -39.05
C ASP A 327 16.45 16.95 -38.50
N GLU A 328 17.63 16.55 -39.00
CA GLU A 328 18.33 15.38 -38.48
C GLU A 328 18.75 15.55 -37.02
N ALA A 329 19.16 16.76 -36.60
CA ALA A 329 19.47 17.05 -35.21
C ALA A 329 18.24 16.90 -34.30
N GLU A 330 17.09 17.44 -34.70
CA GLU A 330 15.84 17.30 -33.94
C GLU A 330 15.39 15.84 -33.85
N ARG A 331 15.47 15.10 -34.95
CA ARG A 331 15.16 13.67 -34.99
C ARG A 331 16.08 12.87 -34.06
N LEU A 332 17.39 13.05 -34.14
CA LEU A 332 18.38 12.31 -33.34
C LEU A 332 18.22 12.56 -31.85
N ALA A 333 17.83 13.77 -31.43
CA ALA A 333 17.50 14.06 -30.04
C ALA A 333 16.32 13.19 -29.55
N GLY A 334 15.27 13.07 -30.36
CA GLY A 334 14.14 12.17 -30.09
C GLY A 334 14.53 10.68 -30.09
N SER A 335 15.38 10.26 -31.04
CA SER A 335 15.89 8.88 -31.11
C SER A 335 16.68 8.50 -29.86
N LEU A 336 17.58 9.36 -29.38
CA LEU A 336 18.35 9.09 -28.15
C LEU A 336 17.47 9.07 -26.89
N ALA A 337 16.47 9.95 -26.81
CA ALA A 337 15.49 9.89 -25.71
C ALA A 337 14.71 8.57 -25.72
N ARG A 338 14.31 8.09 -26.91
CA ARG A 338 13.70 6.77 -27.09
C ARG A 338 14.65 5.65 -26.66
N MET A 339 15.94 5.74 -26.93
CA MET A 339 16.91 4.73 -26.51
C MET A 339 17.13 4.70 -25.00
N ALA A 340 17.22 5.88 -24.37
CA ALA A 340 17.29 5.98 -22.91
C ALA A 340 16.08 5.33 -22.22
N ASN A 341 14.88 5.45 -22.79
CA ASN A 341 13.70 4.73 -22.29
C ASN A 341 13.89 3.20 -22.39
N LEU A 342 14.44 2.70 -23.50
CA LEU A 342 14.67 1.26 -23.68
C LEU A 342 15.75 0.73 -22.73
N GLU A 343 16.82 1.49 -22.52
CA GLU A 343 17.88 1.18 -21.56
C GLU A 343 17.31 1.09 -20.13
N MET A 344 16.43 2.03 -19.74
CA MET A 344 15.73 1.98 -18.45
C MET A 344 14.81 0.76 -18.32
N ILE A 345 14.13 0.36 -19.40
CA ILE A 345 13.31 -0.86 -19.43
C ILE A 345 14.19 -2.10 -19.23
N GLU A 346 15.34 -2.20 -19.92
CA GLU A 346 16.28 -3.32 -19.79
C GLU A 346 16.91 -3.40 -18.39
N ALA A 347 17.25 -2.25 -17.80
CA ALA A 347 17.69 -2.13 -16.41
C ALA A 347 16.61 -2.60 -15.43
N SER A 348 15.37 -2.14 -15.59
CA SER A 348 14.23 -2.52 -14.74
C SER A 348 13.94 -4.02 -14.83
N GLN A 349 13.96 -4.58 -16.05
CA GLN A 349 13.78 -6.02 -16.25
C GLN A 349 14.86 -6.83 -15.52
N SER A 350 16.12 -6.38 -15.61
CA SER A 350 17.23 -7.06 -14.93
C SER A 350 17.06 -7.02 -13.40
N LEU A 351 16.66 -5.85 -12.88
CA LEU A 351 16.33 -5.68 -11.47
C LEU A 351 15.22 -6.63 -11.02
N PHE A 352 14.13 -6.74 -11.79
CA PHE A 352 13.00 -7.59 -11.47
C PHE A 352 13.34 -9.08 -11.52
N VAL A 353 14.20 -9.53 -12.44
CA VAL A 353 14.70 -10.91 -12.47
C VAL A 353 15.47 -11.22 -11.18
N VAL A 354 16.40 -10.35 -10.78
CA VAL A 354 17.19 -10.54 -9.55
C VAL A 354 16.30 -10.46 -8.30
N ALA A 355 15.38 -9.50 -8.25
CA ALA A 355 14.44 -9.35 -7.13
C ALA A 355 13.51 -10.56 -7.01
N ASN A 356 13.00 -11.12 -8.11
CA ASN A 356 12.20 -12.34 -8.09
C ASN A 356 12.99 -13.52 -7.50
N ALA A 357 14.23 -13.73 -7.92
CA ALA A 357 15.07 -14.79 -7.38
C ALA A 357 15.33 -14.65 -5.87
N ILE A 358 15.50 -13.41 -5.38
CA ILE A 358 15.64 -13.12 -3.95
C ILE A 358 14.31 -13.41 -3.23
N LEU A 359 13.18 -12.96 -3.76
CA LEU A 359 11.85 -13.18 -3.20
C LEU A 359 11.51 -14.67 -3.08
N GLU A 360 11.79 -15.46 -4.12
CA GLU A 360 11.57 -16.91 -4.11
C GLU A 360 12.36 -17.61 -2.99
N ARG A 361 13.62 -17.21 -2.79
CA ARG A 361 14.47 -17.72 -1.70
C ARG A 361 13.98 -17.24 -0.34
N TYR A 362 13.61 -15.97 -0.22
CA TYR A 362 13.05 -15.40 0.99
C TYR A 362 11.76 -16.13 1.41
N GLN A 363 10.84 -16.36 0.48
CA GLN A 363 9.63 -17.15 0.74
C GLN A 363 9.95 -18.60 1.10
N SER A 364 10.95 -19.21 0.46
CA SER A 364 11.38 -20.58 0.78
C SER A 364 11.98 -20.67 2.18
N LEU A 365 12.81 -19.70 2.57
CA LEU A 365 13.34 -19.57 3.93
C LEU A 365 12.21 -19.41 4.95
N LYS A 366 11.22 -18.55 4.66
CA LYS A 366 10.03 -18.41 5.51
C LYS A 366 9.28 -19.74 5.67
N ARG A 367 8.94 -20.39 4.56
CA ARG A 367 8.22 -21.68 4.57
C ARG A 367 8.98 -22.76 5.34
N ASN A 368 10.28 -22.92 5.09
CA ASN A 368 11.10 -23.98 5.70
C ASN A 368 11.30 -23.79 7.20
N ARG A 369 11.28 -22.54 7.68
CA ARG A 369 11.44 -22.21 9.11
C ARG A 369 10.11 -21.96 9.82
N GLY A 370 8.99 -22.03 9.10
CA GLY A 370 7.67 -21.73 9.66
C GLY A 370 7.48 -20.25 10.00
N PHE A 371 8.11 -19.33 9.29
CA PHE A 371 7.93 -17.90 9.52
C PHE A 371 6.78 -17.31 8.71
N VAL A 372 6.13 -16.30 9.28
CA VAL A 372 5.10 -15.47 8.66
C VAL A 372 5.44 -14.02 8.97
N ASP A 373 5.49 -13.14 7.98
CA ASP A 373 5.65 -11.70 8.23
C ASP A 373 4.28 -11.00 8.35
N PHE A 374 4.28 -9.70 8.68
CA PHE A 374 3.04 -8.93 8.84
C PHE A 374 2.22 -8.84 7.55
N GLY A 375 2.87 -8.77 6.38
CA GLY A 375 2.20 -8.74 5.08
C GLY A 375 1.52 -10.07 4.79
N ASP A 376 2.26 -11.17 4.94
CA ASP A 376 1.76 -12.54 4.80
C ASP A 376 0.55 -12.77 5.70
N MET A 377 0.59 -12.27 6.94
CA MET A 377 -0.47 -12.48 7.92
C MET A 377 -1.81 -11.91 7.44
N ILE A 378 -1.80 -10.68 6.93
CA ILE A 378 -2.98 -10.04 6.37
C ILE A 378 -3.44 -10.76 5.10
N GLY A 379 -2.53 -11.03 4.16
CA GLY A 379 -2.84 -11.72 2.90
C GLY A 379 -3.43 -13.12 3.14
N LYS A 380 -2.82 -13.91 4.02
CA LYS A 380 -3.28 -15.25 4.39
C LYS A 380 -4.62 -15.24 5.12
N ALA A 381 -4.84 -14.31 6.04
CA ALA A 381 -6.13 -14.16 6.72
C ALA A 381 -7.24 -13.74 5.75
N ALA A 382 -6.97 -12.82 4.83
CA ALA A 382 -7.90 -12.43 3.77
C ALA A 382 -8.24 -13.62 2.87
N ASN A 383 -7.23 -14.37 2.41
CA ASN A 383 -7.42 -15.55 1.55
C ASN A 383 -8.17 -16.68 2.27
N LEU A 384 -7.89 -16.89 3.56
CA LEU A 384 -8.61 -17.85 4.42
C LEU A 384 -10.09 -17.50 4.48
N LEU A 385 -10.41 -16.24 4.76
CA LEU A 385 -11.78 -15.75 4.87
C LEU A 385 -12.48 -15.57 3.51
N ALA A 386 -11.75 -15.49 2.40
CA ALA A 386 -12.34 -15.41 1.07
C ALA A 386 -13.04 -16.72 0.66
N ARG A 387 -12.61 -17.86 1.22
CA ARG A 387 -13.17 -19.19 0.95
C ARG A 387 -14.45 -19.41 1.76
N SER A 388 -15.59 -19.60 1.08
CA SER A 388 -16.90 -19.72 1.73
C SER A 388 -17.02 -20.92 2.68
N ASP A 389 -16.48 -22.08 2.28
CA ASP A 389 -16.44 -23.32 3.08
C ASP A 389 -15.70 -23.11 4.42
N VAL A 390 -14.60 -22.39 4.38
CA VAL A 390 -13.79 -22.11 5.57
C VAL A 390 -14.37 -20.96 6.38
N ARG A 391 -14.93 -19.93 5.73
CA ARG A 391 -15.51 -18.79 6.42
C ARG A 391 -16.62 -19.19 7.37
N GLU A 392 -17.57 -20.02 6.93
CA GLU A 392 -18.67 -20.50 7.78
C GLU A 392 -18.13 -21.25 9.00
N TRP A 393 -17.12 -22.09 8.80
CA TRP A 393 -16.43 -22.81 9.85
C TRP A 393 -15.69 -21.89 10.83
N VAL A 394 -14.98 -20.89 10.32
CA VAL A 394 -14.27 -19.87 11.11
C VAL A 394 -15.25 -19.09 11.97
N GLN A 395 -16.35 -18.61 11.37
CA GLN A 395 -17.38 -17.88 12.10
C GLN A 395 -18.03 -18.74 13.19
N TYR A 396 -18.27 -20.03 12.91
CA TYR A 396 -18.79 -20.98 13.90
C TYR A 396 -17.82 -21.17 15.08
N LYS A 397 -16.52 -21.34 14.79
CA LYS A 397 -15.49 -21.63 15.80
C LYS A 397 -15.04 -20.43 16.64
N LEU A 398 -15.23 -19.20 16.18
CA LEU A 398 -14.90 -17.96 16.94
C LEU A 398 -15.86 -17.72 18.15
N ASP A 399 -16.18 -18.76 18.92
CA ASP A 399 -17.01 -18.80 20.12
C ASP A 399 -18.43 -18.23 19.97
N ARG A 400 -19.27 -18.90 19.14
CA ARG A 400 -20.70 -18.59 18.91
C ARG A 400 -20.98 -17.32 18.11
N GLY A 401 -20.02 -16.89 17.29
CA GLY A 401 -20.16 -15.79 16.34
C GLY A 401 -19.92 -14.41 16.96
N ILE A 402 -19.26 -13.55 16.19
CA ILE A 402 -19.16 -12.12 16.48
C ILE A 402 -20.50 -11.49 16.08
N ASP A 403 -21.13 -10.78 17.00
CA ASP A 403 -22.39 -10.07 16.71
C ASP A 403 -22.16 -8.57 16.49
N HIS A 404 -21.09 -8.01 17.06
CA HIS A 404 -20.76 -6.59 16.90
C HIS A 404 -19.29 -6.40 16.54
N VAL A 405 -19.05 -5.63 15.48
CA VAL A 405 -17.70 -5.24 15.04
C VAL A 405 -17.57 -3.72 15.19
N LEU A 406 -16.56 -3.29 15.93
CA LEU A 406 -16.21 -1.89 16.14
C LEU A 406 -14.80 -1.65 15.55
N ILE A 407 -14.65 -0.61 14.75
CA ILE A 407 -13.40 -0.28 14.05
C ILE A 407 -13.01 1.14 14.44
N ASP A 408 -11.85 1.27 15.08
CA ASP A 408 -11.22 2.56 15.42
C ASP A 408 -10.16 2.94 14.38
N GLU A 409 -9.96 4.25 14.19
CA GLU A 409 -9.09 4.84 13.16
C GLU A 409 -9.27 4.18 11.78
N ALA A 410 -10.54 4.00 11.39
CA ALA A 410 -10.93 3.26 10.19
C ALA A 410 -10.39 3.89 8.89
N GLN A 411 -9.96 5.15 8.90
CA GLN A 411 -9.27 5.79 7.77
C GLN A 411 -7.91 5.16 7.45
N ASP A 412 -7.26 4.53 8.42
CA ASP A 412 -5.92 3.96 8.27
C ASP A 412 -5.95 2.48 7.86
N THR A 413 -7.12 1.94 7.57
CA THR A 413 -7.31 0.54 7.17
C THR A 413 -6.98 0.33 5.69
N SER A 414 -6.15 -0.68 5.40
CA SER A 414 -5.75 -1.01 4.01
C SER A 414 -6.85 -1.81 3.27
N PRO A 415 -6.81 -1.90 1.92
CA PRO A 415 -7.78 -2.67 1.16
C PRO A 415 -7.91 -4.14 1.60
N ARG A 416 -6.77 -4.83 1.83
CA ARG A 416 -6.76 -6.22 2.31
C ARG A 416 -7.35 -6.38 3.72
N GLN A 417 -7.13 -5.41 4.60
CA GLN A 417 -7.76 -5.41 5.93
C GLN A 417 -9.28 -5.21 5.83
N TRP A 418 -9.74 -4.37 4.89
CA TRP A 418 -11.17 -4.25 4.60
C TRP A 418 -11.78 -5.53 4.02
N GLU A 419 -11.05 -6.32 3.24
CA GLU A 419 -11.51 -7.65 2.78
C GLU A 419 -11.80 -8.56 3.99
N ILE A 420 -10.89 -8.60 4.96
CA ILE A 420 -11.04 -9.35 6.21
C ILE A 420 -12.28 -8.88 6.99
N ILE A 421 -12.39 -7.58 7.24
CA ILE A 421 -13.52 -6.99 7.97
C ILE A 421 -14.83 -7.32 7.25
N ASN A 422 -14.89 -7.15 5.93
CA ASN A 422 -16.07 -7.42 5.12
C ASN A 422 -16.50 -8.88 5.16
N ALA A 423 -15.55 -9.82 5.19
CA ALA A 423 -15.84 -11.25 5.30
C ALA A 423 -16.40 -11.62 6.68
N ILE A 424 -15.99 -10.92 7.74
CA ILE A 424 -16.54 -11.12 9.10
C ILE A 424 -17.99 -10.61 9.19
N ILE A 425 -18.30 -9.47 8.57
CA ILE A 425 -19.62 -8.82 8.67
C ILE A 425 -20.59 -9.22 7.55
N GLU A 426 -20.21 -10.14 6.66
CA GLU A 426 -21.01 -10.49 5.48
C GLU A 426 -22.40 -10.98 5.87
N ASP A 427 -22.46 -11.87 6.86
CA ASP A 427 -23.70 -12.50 7.32
C ASP A 427 -24.51 -11.64 8.29
N PHE A 428 -24.04 -10.43 8.63
CA PHE A 428 -24.79 -9.52 9.52
C PHE A 428 -26.08 -9.03 8.86
N HIS A 429 -26.10 -9.04 7.52
CA HIS A 429 -27.17 -8.48 6.69
C HIS A 429 -27.90 -9.54 5.86
N SER A 430 -27.50 -10.82 5.96
CA SER A 430 -28.29 -11.92 5.45
C SER A 430 -29.58 -12.00 6.29
N GLY A 431 -30.75 -12.12 5.66
CA GLY A 431 -32.06 -11.90 6.31
C GLY A 431 -32.30 -12.74 7.58
N ARG A 432 -33.43 -12.47 8.27
CA ARG A 432 -33.84 -12.93 9.63
C ARG A 432 -33.77 -14.44 9.98
N GLY A 433 -33.08 -15.29 9.23
CA GLY A 433 -33.09 -16.75 9.34
C GLY A 433 -31.97 -17.41 10.17
N ALA A 434 -30.86 -16.75 10.51
CA ALA A 434 -29.71 -17.44 11.11
C ALA A 434 -29.45 -17.14 12.60
N SER A 435 -29.96 -16.04 13.16
CA SER A 435 -29.82 -15.67 14.58
C SER A 435 -30.90 -14.65 14.97
N GLU A 436 -31.50 -14.78 16.16
CA GLU A 436 -32.42 -13.79 16.73
C GLU A 436 -31.69 -12.53 17.26
N ALA A 437 -30.34 -12.54 17.29
CA ALA A 437 -29.55 -11.45 17.87
C ALA A 437 -29.32 -10.29 16.87
N THR A 438 -29.47 -9.06 17.36
CA THR A 438 -29.13 -7.83 16.62
C THR A 438 -27.63 -7.77 16.35
N ARG A 439 -27.22 -7.70 15.09
CA ARG A 439 -25.82 -7.56 14.68
C ARG A 439 -25.54 -6.18 14.12
N THR A 440 -24.42 -5.56 14.49
CA THR A 440 -24.12 -4.17 14.08
C THR A 440 -22.66 -3.94 13.77
N VAL A 441 -22.41 -3.00 12.85
CA VAL A 441 -21.08 -2.49 12.55
C VAL A 441 -20.95 -1.05 13.04
N PHE A 442 -19.85 -0.75 13.71
CA PHE A 442 -19.46 0.60 14.08
C PHE A 442 -18.08 0.90 13.51
N ALA A 443 -17.94 2.02 12.82
CA ALA A 443 -16.65 2.51 12.37
C ALA A 443 -16.50 3.97 12.76
N VAL A 444 -15.36 4.35 13.31
CA VAL A 444 -15.02 5.74 13.60
C VAL A 444 -13.70 6.11 12.94
N GLY A 445 -13.63 7.29 12.36
CA GLY A 445 -12.43 7.76 11.70
C GLY A 445 -12.54 9.20 11.21
N ASP A 446 -11.43 9.69 10.67
CA ASP A 446 -11.34 11.00 10.02
C ASP A 446 -10.34 10.92 8.86
N GLU A 447 -10.83 11.05 7.63
CA GLU A 447 -9.99 11.00 6.42
C GLU A 447 -8.88 12.06 6.45
N LYS A 448 -9.10 13.21 7.12
CA LYS A 448 -8.10 14.28 7.27
C LYS A 448 -6.93 13.88 8.15
N GLN A 449 -7.08 12.83 8.97
CA GLN A 449 -6.06 12.35 9.89
C GLN A 449 -5.31 11.12 9.37
N SER A 450 -5.60 10.65 8.15
CA SER A 450 -4.88 9.49 7.63
C SER A 450 -3.46 9.86 7.22
N ILE A 451 -2.49 9.23 7.88
CA ILE A 451 -1.06 9.48 7.71
C ILE A 451 -0.26 8.20 7.42
N TYR A 452 -0.92 7.06 7.30
CA TYR A 452 -0.29 5.74 7.14
C TYR A 452 -0.29 5.21 5.70
N SER A 453 -0.27 6.10 4.69
CA SER A 453 -0.22 5.69 3.27
C SER A 453 1.01 4.84 2.94
N PHE A 454 2.14 5.06 3.63
CA PHE A 454 3.35 4.24 3.52
C PHE A 454 3.18 2.79 4.03
N GLN A 455 2.11 2.51 4.80
CA GLN A 455 1.72 1.16 5.22
C GLN A 455 0.50 0.63 4.42
N GLY A 456 0.10 1.33 3.37
CA GLY A 456 -1.01 0.93 2.49
C GLY A 456 -2.40 1.38 2.97
N ALA A 457 -2.48 2.31 3.92
CA ALA A 457 -3.77 2.92 4.29
C ALA A 457 -4.43 3.58 3.08
N ASP A 458 -5.75 3.39 2.95
CA ASP A 458 -6.56 3.98 1.88
C ASP A 458 -7.67 4.84 2.49
N PRO A 459 -7.45 6.16 2.64
CA PRO A 459 -8.43 7.07 3.23
C PRO A 459 -9.76 7.07 2.47
N ALA A 460 -9.70 6.99 1.14
CA ALA A 460 -10.90 6.90 0.31
C ALA A 460 -11.66 5.59 0.54
N GLY A 461 -10.98 4.55 1.02
CA GLY A 461 -11.56 3.30 1.50
C GLY A 461 -12.61 3.54 2.58
N PHE A 462 -12.40 4.46 3.52
CA PHE A 462 -13.37 4.75 4.59
C PHE A 462 -14.74 5.18 4.04
N SER A 463 -14.77 6.15 3.12
CA SER A 463 -16.00 6.57 2.45
C SER A 463 -16.63 5.49 1.57
N ARG A 464 -15.82 4.70 0.84
CA ARG A 464 -16.33 3.61 0.00
C ARG A 464 -16.98 2.50 0.83
N GLN A 465 -16.36 2.14 1.96
CA GLN A 465 -16.87 1.08 2.84
C GLN A 465 -18.13 1.51 3.58
N ARG A 466 -18.24 2.80 3.95
CA ARG A 466 -19.51 3.37 4.44
C ARG A 466 -20.67 3.10 3.47
N ALA A 467 -20.45 3.36 2.17
CA ALA A 467 -21.48 3.16 1.15
C ALA A 467 -21.82 1.68 0.92
N ILE A 468 -20.85 0.77 1.10
CA ILE A 468 -21.09 -0.68 1.04
C ILE A 468 -21.95 -1.12 2.22
N VAL A 469 -21.56 -0.75 3.45
CA VAL A 469 -22.29 -1.14 4.68
C VAL A 469 -23.68 -0.51 4.73
N SER A 470 -23.85 0.76 4.33
CA SER A 470 -25.18 1.41 4.26
C SER A 470 -26.12 0.65 3.33
N ARG A 471 -25.66 0.31 2.11
CA ARG A 471 -26.48 -0.42 1.14
C ARG A 471 -26.85 -1.82 1.64
N ARG A 472 -25.93 -2.52 2.31
CA ARG A 472 -26.21 -3.83 2.92
C ARG A 472 -27.25 -3.71 4.04
N ALA A 473 -27.12 -2.72 4.92
CA ALA A 473 -28.08 -2.45 5.98
C ALA A 473 -29.47 -2.11 5.43
N GLU A 474 -29.56 -1.23 4.44
CA GLU A 474 -30.80 -0.87 3.75
C GLU A 474 -31.47 -2.10 3.11
N SER A 475 -30.69 -2.93 2.40
CA SER A 475 -31.19 -4.15 1.76
C SER A 475 -31.73 -5.17 2.77
N ALA A 476 -31.17 -5.18 3.98
CA ALA A 476 -31.60 -6.04 5.09
C ALA A 476 -32.73 -5.42 5.94
N GLY A 477 -33.15 -4.19 5.66
CA GLY A 477 -34.11 -3.45 6.49
C GLY A 477 -33.57 -3.10 7.89
N GLN A 478 -32.25 -3.04 8.05
CA GLN A 478 -31.58 -2.72 9.30
C GLN A 478 -31.23 -1.22 9.39
N PRO A 479 -31.30 -0.62 10.59
CA PRO A 479 -31.00 0.79 10.75
C PRO A 479 -29.50 1.09 10.61
N PHE A 480 -29.20 2.13 9.82
CA PHE A 480 -27.85 2.66 9.63
C PHE A 480 -27.83 4.18 9.82
N ARG A 481 -26.76 4.73 10.41
CA ARG A 481 -26.54 6.18 10.50
C ARG A 481 -25.10 6.58 10.21
N SER A 482 -24.95 7.59 9.37
CA SER A 482 -23.72 8.38 9.29
C SER A 482 -23.81 9.50 10.33
N VAL A 483 -22.83 9.62 11.23
CA VAL A 483 -22.83 10.57 12.34
C VAL A 483 -21.59 11.46 12.29
N PRO A 484 -21.73 12.78 12.07
CA PRO A 484 -20.61 13.70 12.18
C PRO A 484 -20.37 14.12 13.65
N LEU A 485 -19.11 14.14 14.08
CA LEU A 485 -18.68 14.70 15.35
C LEU A 485 -17.67 15.83 15.10
N ASN A 486 -18.18 17.06 15.10
CA ASN A 486 -17.41 18.23 14.67
C ASN A 486 -16.77 19.01 15.84
N LEU A 487 -17.35 18.94 17.03
CA LEU A 487 -16.91 19.71 18.19
C LEU A 487 -15.67 19.08 18.82
N SER A 488 -14.57 19.84 18.92
CA SER A 488 -13.37 19.41 19.64
C SER A 488 -13.48 19.71 21.13
N PHE A 489 -13.12 18.74 21.97
CA PHE A 489 -13.01 18.88 23.43
C PHE A 489 -11.56 18.98 23.91
N ARG A 490 -10.59 18.93 22.99
CA ARG A 490 -9.16 18.82 23.32
C ARG A 490 -8.43 20.17 23.26
N SER A 491 -8.85 21.06 22.36
CA SER A 491 -8.11 22.28 22.04
C SER A 491 -8.92 23.53 22.38
N THR A 492 -8.22 24.64 22.65
CA THR A 492 -8.84 25.96 22.85
C THR A 492 -9.36 26.53 21.53
N PRO A 493 -10.33 27.47 21.58
CA PRO A 493 -10.86 28.11 20.37
C PRO A 493 -9.79 28.75 19.48
N ASP A 494 -8.73 29.32 20.06
CA ASP A 494 -7.65 29.97 19.30
C ASP A 494 -6.88 28.98 18.42
N VAL A 495 -6.61 27.78 18.93
CA VAL A 495 -5.94 26.71 18.17
C VAL A 495 -6.83 26.23 17.04
N LEU A 496 -8.13 26.03 17.32
CA LEU A 496 -9.09 25.60 16.29
C LEU A 496 -9.24 26.65 15.19
N ALA A 497 -9.38 27.92 15.56
CA ALA A 497 -9.50 29.03 14.60
C ALA A 497 -8.24 29.18 13.73
N ALA A 498 -7.04 28.98 14.29
CA ALA A 498 -5.80 29.01 13.53
C ALA A 498 -5.72 27.85 12.52
N VAL A 499 -6.14 26.65 12.89
CA VAL A 499 -6.18 25.49 11.99
C VAL A 499 -7.22 25.69 10.88
N ASP A 500 -8.44 26.11 11.24
CA ASP A 500 -9.53 26.38 10.28
C ASP A 500 -9.22 27.54 9.33
N ALA A 501 -8.31 28.45 9.69
CA ALA A 501 -7.86 29.53 8.80
C ALA A 501 -6.81 29.08 7.78
N VAL A 502 -6.09 27.98 8.05
CA VAL A 502 -5.01 27.46 7.21
C VAL A 502 -5.52 26.44 6.18
N PHE A 503 -6.46 25.58 6.58
CA PHE A 503 -7.03 24.50 5.76
C PHE A 503 -8.48 24.79 5.40
#